data_AF-A0A5C6RQF0-F1
#
_entry.id   AF-A0A5C6RQF0-F1
#
_cell.length_a   1.000
_cell.length_b   1.000
_cell.length_c   1.000
_cell.angle_alpha   90.00
_cell.angle_beta   90.00
_cell.angle_gamma   90.00
#
_symmetry.space_group_name_H-M   'P 1'
#
loop_
_entity.id
_entity.type
_entity.pdbx_description
1 polymer ?
#
loop_
_entity_poly.entity_id
_entity_poly.type
_entity_poly.pdbx_seq_one_letter_code
_entity_poly.pdbx_strand_id
1 'polypeptide(L)'
;MRMRKLHLLMFALLLLLAGFAAGWVAHRGIVRQKMQRVAELRKARGFADHFFEHIGATPEQFEQLSGTVGRYGQEMDGLYSAFNQERRSLMDSLTAEVSHLLTEEQQSRLERFSRRFQKRRRHKAQE
;
A
#
# COMPACT_ATOMS: atom_id res chain seq x y z
N MET A 1 40.09 -21.57 34.10
CA MET A 1 38.69 -21.14 34.36
C MET A 1 38.17 -20.02 33.45
N ARG A 2 38.97 -19.00 33.06
CA ARG A 2 38.50 -17.87 32.22
C ARG A 2 38.07 -18.26 30.79
N MET A 3 38.78 -19.18 30.13
CA MET A 3 38.47 -19.63 28.76
C MET A 3 37.11 -20.34 28.62
N ARG A 4 36.72 -21.18 29.59
CA ARG A 4 35.40 -21.85 29.59
C ARG A 4 34.24 -20.85 29.72
N LYS A 5 34.40 -19.79 30.50
CA LYS A 5 33.39 -18.72 30.65
C LYS A 5 33.25 -17.90 29.37
N LEU A 6 34.36 -17.66 28.65
CA LEU A 6 34.35 -16.96 27.36
C LEU A 6 33.63 -17.76 26.27
N HIS A 7 33.88 -19.07 26.17
CA HIS A 7 33.18 -19.93 25.21
C HIS A 7 31.68 -20.01 25.50
N LEU A 8 31.27 -20.06 26.77
CA LEU A 8 29.85 -20.03 27.15
C LEU A 8 29.19 -18.70 26.77
N LEU A 9 29.86 -17.56 26.98
CA LEU A 9 29.36 -16.25 26.56
C LEU A 9 29.24 -16.14 25.03
N MET A 10 30.22 -16.65 24.29
CA MET A 10 30.16 -16.69 22.82
C MET A 10 28.99 -17.55 22.33
N PHE A 11 28.78 -18.72 22.92
CA PHE A 11 27.64 -19.59 22.59
C PHE A 11 26.30 -18.91 22.88
N ALA A 12 26.17 -18.25 24.04
CA ALA A 12 24.97 -17.51 24.40
C ALA A 12 24.70 -16.35 23.43
N LEU A 13 25.74 -15.60 23.05
CA LEU A 13 25.63 -14.51 22.07
C LEU A 13 25.20 -15.03 20.69
N LEU A 14 25.74 -16.17 20.26
CA LEU A 14 25.43 -16.76 18.97
C LEU A 14 23.97 -17.26 18.91
N LEU A 15 23.48 -17.87 19.99
CA LEU A 15 22.07 -18.25 20.14
C LEU A 15 21.14 -17.04 20.12
N LEU A 16 21.53 -15.95 20.79
CA LEU A 16 20.74 -14.72 20.82
C LEU A 16 20.67 -14.05 19.45
N LEU A 17 21.79 -13.99 18.73
CA LEU A 17 21.84 -13.48 17.35
C LEU A 17 21.02 -14.34 16.39
N ALA A 18 21.07 -15.67 16.54
CA ALA A 18 20.26 -16.58 15.73
C ALA A 18 18.75 -16.40 15.98
N GLY A 19 18.34 -16.30 17.25
CA GLY A 19 16.95 -16.02 17.62
C GLY A 19 16.47 -14.66 17.10
N PHE A 20 17.31 -13.63 17.19
CA PHE A 20 17.01 -12.30 16.67
C PHE A 20 16.86 -12.29 15.15
N ALA A 21 17.77 -12.94 14.42
CA ALA A 21 17.70 -13.04 12.96
C ALA A 21 16.43 -13.77 12.50
N ALA A 22 16.06 -14.88 13.18
CA ALA A 22 14.83 -15.61 12.89
C ALA A 22 13.57 -14.75 13.14
N GLY A 23 13.52 -14.06 14.29
CA GLY A 23 12.42 -13.15 14.62
C GLY A 23 12.29 -11.97 13.64
N TRP A 24 13.43 -11.40 13.22
CA TRP A 24 13.46 -10.31 12.25
C TRP A 24 12.97 -10.72 10.86
N VAL A 25 13.39 -11.89 10.37
CA VAL A 25 12.93 -12.43 9.08
C VAL A 25 11.43 -12.72 9.11
N ALA A 26 10.92 -13.34 10.19
CA ALA A 26 9.49 -13.59 10.37
C ALA A 26 8.69 -12.28 10.40
N HIS A 27 9.14 -11.28 11.16
CA HIS A 27 8.49 -9.98 11.25
C HIS A 27 8.48 -9.25 9.89
N ARG A 28 9.60 -9.26 9.16
CA ARG A 28 9.71 -8.65 7.83
C ARG A 28 8.78 -9.32 6.80
N GLY A 29 8.61 -10.64 6.90
CA GLY A 29 7.64 -11.39 6.07
C GLY A 29 6.20 -10.96 6.33
N ILE A 30 5.82 -10.85 7.60
CA ILE A 30 4.46 -10.44 8.03
C ILE A 30 4.16 -9.00 7.61
N VAL A 31 5.12 -8.08 7.79
CA VAL A 31 4.95 -6.68 7.40
C VAL A 31 4.83 -6.54 5.87
N ARG A 32 5.61 -7.31 5.10
CA ARG A 32 5.52 -7.31 3.63
C ARG A 32 4.17 -7.85 3.12
N GLN A 33 3.62 -8.88 3.76
CA GLN A 33 2.27 -9.39 3.45
C GLN A 33 1.17 -8.38 3.80
N LYS A 34 1.26 -7.69 4.94
CA LYS A 34 0.29 -6.63 5.29
C LYS A 34 0.36 -5.45 4.31
N MET A 35 1.55 -5.08 3.85
CA MET A 35 1.73 -4.02 2.86
C MET A 35 1.21 -4.41 1.47
N GLN A 36 1.31 -5.69 1.09
CA GLN A 36 0.71 -6.24 -0.13
C GLN A 36 -0.82 -6.28 -0.03
N ARG A 37 -1.41 -6.69 1.10
CA ARG A 37 -2.87 -6.61 1.32
C ARG A 37 -3.40 -5.18 1.15
N VAL A 38 -2.71 -4.18 1.70
CA VAL A 38 -3.11 -2.76 1.55
C VAL A 38 -2.96 -2.27 0.10
N ALA A 39 -2.00 -2.80 -0.66
CA ALA A 39 -1.86 -2.50 -2.08
C ALA A 39 -2.94 -3.18 -2.94
N GLU A 40 -3.39 -4.37 -2.54
CA GLU A 40 -4.44 -5.16 -3.21
C GLU A 40 -5.85 -4.63 -2.95
N LEU A 41 -6.12 -4.06 -1.76
CA LEU A 41 -7.34 -3.28 -1.45
C LEU A 41 -7.60 -2.15 -2.45
N ARG A 42 -6.57 -1.70 -3.16
CA ARG A 42 -6.66 -0.64 -4.17
C ARG A 42 -7.00 -1.14 -5.59
N LYS A 43 -7.23 -2.44 -5.77
CA LYS A 43 -7.69 -3.08 -7.01
C LYS A 43 -9.03 -3.78 -6.72
N ALA A 44 -9.91 -3.88 -7.71
CA ALA A 44 -11.25 -4.49 -7.58
C ALA A 44 -11.29 -5.86 -6.84
N ARG A 45 -10.19 -6.63 -6.90
CA ARG A 45 -10.01 -7.89 -6.16
C ARG A 45 -9.94 -7.71 -4.64
N GLY A 46 -9.25 -6.68 -4.15
CA GLY A 46 -9.12 -6.45 -2.71
C GLY A 46 -10.41 -5.96 -2.05
N PHE A 47 -11.32 -5.31 -2.79
CA PHE A 47 -12.65 -5.01 -2.27
C PHE A 47 -13.43 -6.30 -1.97
N ALA A 48 -13.44 -7.25 -2.91
CA ALA A 48 -14.14 -8.51 -2.73
C ALA A 48 -13.55 -9.33 -1.57
N ASP A 49 -12.22 -9.42 -1.49
CA ASP A 49 -11.53 -10.13 -0.41
C ASP A 49 -11.87 -9.52 0.96
N HIS A 50 -11.83 -8.19 1.08
CA HIS A 50 -12.20 -7.50 2.32
C HIS A 50 -13.68 -7.68 2.69
N PHE A 51 -14.58 -7.66 1.70
CA PHE A 51 -16.00 -7.88 1.92
C PHE A 51 -16.26 -9.26 2.52
N PHE A 52 -15.71 -10.31 1.90
CA PHE A 52 -15.90 -11.69 2.36
C PHE A 52 -15.23 -11.98 3.70
N GLU A 53 -14.04 -11.41 3.96
CA GLU A 53 -13.38 -11.48 5.26
C GLU A 53 -14.22 -10.79 6.34
N HIS A 54 -14.80 -9.62 6.04
CA HIS A 54 -15.58 -8.85 7.02
C HIS A 54 -16.90 -9.51 7.41
N ILE A 55 -17.59 -10.13 6.46
CA ILE A 55 -18.85 -10.84 6.75
C ILE A 55 -18.63 -12.28 7.24
N GLY A 56 -17.38 -12.76 7.25
CA GLY A 56 -17.05 -14.13 7.63
C GLY A 56 -17.75 -15.17 6.75
N ALA A 57 -17.74 -14.96 5.42
CA ALA A 57 -18.52 -15.77 4.50
C ALA A 57 -18.13 -17.25 4.53
N THR A 58 -19.12 -18.15 4.48
CA THR A 58 -18.88 -19.58 4.26
C THR A 58 -18.50 -19.85 2.79
N PRO A 59 -17.91 -21.02 2.46
CA PRO A 59 -17.60 -21.39 1.08
C PRO A 59 -18.81 -21.32 0.13
N GLU A 60 -19.97 -21.76 0.60
CA GLU A 60 -21.22 -21.76 -0.18
C GLU A 60 -21.72 -20.33 -0.43
N GLN A 61 -21.61 -19.45 0.57
CA GLN A 61 -21.93 -18.02 0.41
C GLN A 61 -20.94 -17.33 -0.52
N PHE A 62 -19.67 -17.70 -0.48
CA PHE A 62 -18.66 -17.17 -1.39
C PHE A 62 -19.01 -17.51 -2.85
N GLU A 63 -19.35 -18.76 -3.15
CA GLU A 63 -19.75 -19.16 -4.51
C GLU A 63 -20.97 -18.38 -4.99
N GLN A 64 -21.99 -18.25 -4.15
CA GLN A 64 -23.24 -17.55 -4.50
C GLN A 64 -23.07 -16.04 -4.69
N LEU A 65 -22.20 -15.40 -3.90
CA LEU A 65 -22.07 -13.95 -3.86
C LEU A 65 -20.90 -13.42 -4.69
N SER A 66 -19.94 -14.26 -5.07
CA SER A 66 -18.72 -13.89 -5.79
C SER A 66 -18.99 -13.02 -7.03
N GLY A 67 -19.97 -13.38 -7.85
CA GLY A 67 -20.35 -12.62 -9.04
C GLY A 67 -20.87 -11.22 -8.72
N THR A 68 -21.75 -11.10 -7.72
CA THR A 68 -22.32 -9.81 -7.30
C THR A 68 -21.27 -8.90 -6.68
N VAL A 69 -20.48 -9.43 -5.76
CA VAL A 69 -19.42 -8.67 -5.08
C VAL A 69 -18.33 -8.26 -6.07
N GLY A 70 -17.98 -9.13 -7.02
CA GLY A 70 -17.03 -8.83 -8.09
C GLY A 70 -17.50 -7.68 -8.98
N ARG A 71 -18.76 -7.67 -9.41
CA ARG A 71 -19.34 -6.57 -10.21
C ARG A 71 -19.27 -5.24 -9.47
N TYR A 72 -19.73 -5.18 -8.21
CA TYR A 72 -19.66 -3.95 -7.43
C TYR A 72 -18.22 -3.52 -7.14
N GLY A 73 -17.29 -4.46 -6.96
CA GLY A 73 -15.86 -4.16 -6.84
C GLY A 73 -15.30 -3.47 -8.08
N GLN A 74 -15.73 -3.89 -9.28
CA GLN A 74 -15.36 -3.22 -10.54
C GLN A 74 -15.99 -1.83 -10.66
N GLU A 75 -17.27 -1.69 -10.30
CA GLU A 75 -17.95 -0.39 -10.30
C GLU A 75 -17.26 0.61 -9.36
N MET A 76 -16.86 0.17 -8.17
CA MET A 76 -16.12 1.02 -7.24
C MET A 76 -14.75 1.43 -7.77
N ASP A 77 -14.00 0.52 -8.41
CA ASP A 77 -12.72 0.88 -9.06
C ASP A 77 -12.94 1.93 -10.18
N GLY A 78 -14.03 1.81 -10.93
CA GLY A 78 -14.46 2.79 -11.92
C GLY A 78 -14.71 4.18 -11.31
N LEU A 79 -15.49 4.24 -10.23
CA LEU A 79 -15.77 5.49 -9.50
C LEU A 79 -14.48 6.12 -8.94
N TYR A 80 -13.60 5.32 -8.34
CA TYR A 80 -12.32 5.81 -7.85
C TYR A 80 -11.42 6.32 -8.96
N SER A 81 -11.43 5.69 -10.13
CA SER A 81 -10.68 6.14 -11.30
C SER A 81 -11.20 7.49 -11.80
N ALA A 82 -12.51 7.62 -11.98
CA ALA A 82 -13.16 8.85 -12.42
C ALA A 82 -12.91 10.01 -11.43
N PHE A 83 -13.16 9.78 -10.14
CA PHE A 83 -12.90 10.77 -9.09
C PHE A 83 -11.43 11.22 -9.05
N ASN A 84 -10.49 10.28 -9.23
CA ASN A 84 -9.07 10.64 -9.29
C ASN A 84 -8.70 11.47 -10.51
N GLN A 85 -9.37 11.26 -11.65
CA GLN A 85 -9.17 12.05 -12.85
C GLN A 85 -9.72 13.47 -12.66
N GLU A 86 -10.94 13.60 -12.16
CA GLU A 86 -11.57 14.89 -11.88
C GLU A 86 -10.77 15.71 -10.86
N ARG A 87 -10.38 15.08 -9.75
CA ARG A 87 -9.55 15.72 -8.72
C ARG A 87 -8.22 16.24 -9.26
N ARG A 88 -7.61 15.56 -10.24
CA ARG A 88 -6.39 16.05 -10.90
C ARG A 88 -6.68 17.29 -11.73
N SER A 89 -7.74 17.25 -12.54
CA SER A 89 -8.17 18.39 -13.35
C SER A 89 -8.40 19.64 -12.48
N LEU A 90 -9.03 19.48 -11.32
CA LEU A 90 -9.22 20.57 -10.36
C LEU A 90 -7.90 21.12 -9.82
N MET A 91 -6.94 20.25 -9.48
CA MET A 91 -5.62 20.71 -9.01
C MET A 91 -4.79 21.36 -10.12
N ASP A 92 -4.87 20.87 -11.35
CA ASP A 92 -4.19 21.49 -12.49
C ASP A 92 -4.79 22.88 -12.77
N SER A 93 -6.13 23.02 -12.67
CA SER A 93 -6.83 24.31 -12.81
C SER A 93 -6.44 25.30 -11.71
N LEU A 94 -6.47 24.86 -10.45
CA LEU A 94 -6.02 25.65 -9.31
C LEU A 94 -4.56 26.11 -9.50
N THR A 95 -3.68 25.22 -9.95
CA THR A 95 -2.26 25.53 -10.17
C THR A 95 -2.11 26.60 -11.25
N ALA A 96 -2.84 26.48 -12.36
CA ALA A 96 -2.81 27.47 -13.43
C ALA A 96 -3.30 28.83 -12.94
N GLU A 97 -4.39 28.86 -12.18
CA GLU A 97 -5.01 30.08 -11.67
C GLU A 97 -4.12 30.80 -10.66
N VAL A 98 -3.50 30.10 -9.71
CA VAL A 98 -2.73 30.76 -8.64
C VAL A 98 -1.26 31.01 -9.00
N SER A 99 -0.71 30.33 -10.01
CA SER A 99 0.75 30.33 -10.28
C SER A 99 1.35 31.73 -10.47
N HIS A 100 0.65 32.61 -11.17
CA HIS A 100 1.10 33.97 -11.46
C HIS A 100 1.12 34.90 -10.22
N LEU A 101 0.41 34.52 -9.15
CA LEU A 101 0.37 35.25 -7.89
C LEU A 101 1.48 34.82 -6.91
N LEU A 102 2.26 33.81 -7.29
CA LEU A 102 3.27 33.20 -6.44
C LEU A 102 4.68 33.64 -6.84
N THR A 103 5.56 33.74 -5.85
CA THR A 103 7.00 33.89 -6.09
C THR A 103 7.58 32.62 -6.72
N GLU A 104 8.75 32.72 -7.36
CA GLU A 104 9.42 31.56 -7.99
C GLU A 104 9.65 30.41 -7.00
N GLU A 105 10.01 30.71 -5.75
CA GLU A 105 10.18 29.70 -4.70
C GLU A 105 8.86 28.98 -4.38
N GLN A 106 7.76 29.75 -4.29
CA GLN A 106 6.43 29.22 -4.04
C GLN A 106 5.91 28.39 -5.22
N GLN A 107 6.20 28.78 -6.46
CA GLN A 107 5.89 28.01 -7.66
C GLN A 107 6.60 26.65 -7.65
N SER A 108 7.89 26.60 -7.28
CA SER A 108 8.63 25.35 -7.12
C SER A 108 8.04 24.43 -6.03
N ARG A 109 7.52 25.00 -4.95
CA ARG A 109 6.81 24.25 -3.90
C ARG A 109 5.47 23.71 -4.41
N LEU A 110 4.72 24.52 -5.15
CA LEU A 110 3.44 24.13 -5.75
C LEU A 110 3.62 23.02 -6.79
N GLU A 111 4.66 23.08 -7.61
CA GLU A 111 4.96 22.05 -8.60
C GLU A 111 5.34 20.71 -7.93
N ARG A 112 6.12 20.75 -6.84
CA ARG A 112 6.42 19.55 -6.05
C ARG A 112 5.17 18.98 -5.39
N PHE A 113 4.25 19.83 -4.96
CA PHE A 113 2.96 19.43 -4.42
C PHE A 113 2.10 18.75 -5.50
N SER A 114 1.90 19.37 -6.66
CA SER A 114 1.09 18.82 -7.76
C SER A 114 1.63 17.48 -8.30
N ARG A 115 2.96 17.32 -8.41
CA ARG A 115 3.62 16.07 -8.82
C ARG A 115 3.27 14.87 -7.93
N ARG A 116 2.95 15.08 -6.64
CA ARG A 116 2.48 13.99 -5.74
C ARG A 116 1.13 13.43 -6.16
N PHE A 117 0.29 14.24 -6.78
CA PHE A 117 -1.02 13.84 -7.30
C PHE A 117 -0.92 13.17 -8.68
N GLN A 118 0.10 13.53 -9.47
CA GLN A 118 0.29 13.00 -10.83
C GLN A 118 0.92 11.59 -10.88
N LYS A 119 1.85 11.26 -9.97
CA LYS A 119 2.70 10.03 -10.01
C LYS A 119 1.97 8.68 -10.04
N ARG A 120 0.64 8.61 -9.85
CA ARG A 120 -0.11 7.33 -9.92
C ARG A 120 -0.42 6.84 -11.36
N ARG A 121 -0.11 7.59 -12.43
CA ARG A 121 -0.48 7.21 -13.82
C ARG A 121 0.56 6.34 -14.56
N ARG A 122 1.84 6.40 -14.20
CA ARG A 122 2.90 5.72 -14.97
C ARG A 122 2.94 4.20 -14.83
N HIS A 123 2.37 3.64 -13.78
CA HIS A 123 2.49 2.21 -13.49
C HIS A 123 1.40 1.32 -14.12
N LYS A 124 0.35 1.90 -14.72
CA LYS A 124 -0.77 1.17 -15.38
C LYS A 124 -0.72 1.20 -16.92
N ALA A 125 0.27 1.89 -17.52
CA ALA A 125 0.37 2.05 -18.98
C ALA A 125 1.51 1.22 -19.61
N GLN A 126 2.13 0.31 -18.84
CA GLN A 126 3.24 -0.55 -19.29
C GLN A 126 3.01 -2.04 -18.99
N GLU A 127 1.79 -2.42 -18.57
CA GLU A 127 1.30 -3.80 -18.48
C GLU A 127 0.07 -3.92 -19.37
#